data_AF-A0AAJ2H7B6-F1
#
_entry.id   AF-A0AAJ2H7B6-F1
#
_cell.length_a   1.000
_cell.length_b   1.000
_cell.length_c   1.000
_cell.angle_alpha   90.00
_cell.angle_beta   90.00
_cell.angle_gamma   90.00
#
_symmetry.space_group_name_H-M   'P 1'
#
loop_
_entity.id
_entity.type
_entity.pdbx_description
1 polymer ?
#
loop_
_entity_poly.entity_id
_entity_poly.type
_entity_poly.pdbx_seq_one_letter_code
_entity_poly.pdbx_strand_id
1 'polypeptide(L)' 'MASGQKLASYCLTEPNAGSDAASLKTRAKLIDGQYCLNGAKAFISGAGSTDLLVVMARTGADGAGGISAFAVP' A
#
# COMPACT_ATOMS: atom_id res chain seq x y z
N MET A 1 2.83 -11.51 -14.14
CA MET A 1 1.72 -10.54 -14.23
C MET A 1 1.16 -10.47 -15.64
N ALA A 2 1.90 -9.99 -16.66
CA ALA A 2 1.39 -9.91 -18.04
C ALA A 2 0.91 -11.25 -18.64
N SER A 3 1.52 -12.37 -18.24
CA SER A 3 1.10 -13.73 -18.62
C SER A 3 -0.08 -14.29 -17.81
N GLY A 4 -0.60 -13.55 -16.81
CA GLY A 4 -1.66 -14.01 -15.90
C GLY A 4 -1.22 -15.03 -14.83
N GLN A 5 0.00 -15.57 -14.89
CA GLN A 5 0.50 -16.57 -13.93
C GLN A 5 0.78 -16.03 -12.52
N LYS A 6 0.93 -14.71 -12.39
CA LYS A 6 1.04 -14.03 -11.10
C LYS A 6 0.02 -12.90 -11.05
N LEU A 7 -0.71 -12.82 -9.95
CA LEU A 7 -1.74 -11.84 -9.70
C LEU A 7 -1.25 -10.82 -8.66
N ALA A 8 -1.77 -9.59 -8.72
CA ALA A 8 -1.46 -8.56 -7.75
C ALA A 8 -2.71 -7.81 -7.31
N SER A 9 -2.66 -7.29 -6.09
CA SER A 9 -3.70 -6.45 -5.52
C SER A 9 -3.20 -5.04 -5.28
N TYR A 10 -4.05 -4.06 -5.61
CA TYR A 10 -3.77 -2.65 -5.39
C TYR A 10 -4.28 -2.20 -4.02
N CYS A 11 -3.37 -1.78 -3.14
CA CYS A 11 -3.64 -1.52 -1.73
C CYS A 11 -3.56 -0.02 -1.40
N LEU A 12 -4.63 0.71 -1.74
CA LEU A 12 -4.76 2.15 -1.47
C LEU A 12 -5.69 2.44 -0.29
N THR A 13 -6.96 2.03 -0.42
CA THR A 13 -8.05 2.33 0.51
C THR A 13 -7.77 1.85 1.93
N GLU A 14 -8.14 2.68 2.90
CA GLU A 14 -8.09 2.38 4.34
C GLU A 14 -9.48 2.50 4.96
N PRO A 15 -9.73 1.91 6.14
CA PRO A 15 -11.01 2.07 6.83
C PRO A 15 -11.47 3.52 6.99
N ASN A 16 -10.52 4.46 7.12
CA ASN A 16 -10.77 5.88 7.32
C ASN A 16 -10.50 6.75 6.07
N ALA A 17 -10.04 6.17 4.96
CA ALA A 17 -9.62 6.90 3.77
C ALA A 17 -9.97 6.13 2.50
N GLY A 18 -11.07 6.53 1.85
CA GLY A 18 -11.51 6.03 0.54
C GLY A 18 -11.36 7.10 -0.54
N SER A 19 -12.40 7.93 -0.71
CA SER A 19 -12.39 9.03 -1.68
C SER A 19 -11.29 10.05 -1.40
N ASP A 20 -11.04 10.36 -0.13
CA ASP A 20 -9.89 11.16 0.30
C ASP A 20 -8.65 10.26 0.48
N ALA A 21 -8.18 9.67 -0.62
CA ALA A 21 -7.07 8.71 -0.59
C ALA A 21 -5.75 9.33 -0.09
N ALA A 22 -5.56 10.63 -0.31
CA ALA A 22 -4.35 11.34 0.10
C ALA A 22 -4.21 11.49 1.62
N SER A 23 -5.27 11.27 2.41
CA SER A 23 -5.23 11.31 3.87
C SER A 23 -4.93 9.96 4.54
N LEU A 24 -4.55 8.94 3.75
CA LEU A 24 -4.12 7.64 4.24
C LEU A 24 -3.09 7.73 5.38
N LYS A 25 -3.18 6.79 6.31
CA LYS A 25 -2.43 6.73 7.57
C LYS A 25 -1.45 5.58 7.65
N THR A 26 -1.52 4.57 6.77
CA THR A 26 -0.47 3.54 6.68
C THR A 26 0.88 4.22 6.45
N ARG A 27 1.88 3.89 7.26
CA ARG A 27 3.23 4.48 7.19
C ARG A 27 4.25 3.43 6.82
N ALA A 28 5.30 3.86 6.12
CA ALA A 28 6.49 3.09 5.88
C ALA A 28 7.69 3.88 6.44
N LYS A 29 8.37 3.33 7.44
CA LYS A 29 9.57 3.93 8.04
C LYS A 29 10.81 3.18 7.61
N LEU A 30 11.84 3.88 7.15
CA LEU A 30 13.14 3.27 6.88
C LEU A 30 13.85 2.97 8.21
N ILE A 31 14.11 1.70 8.48
CA ILE A 31 14.78 1.18 9.67
C ILE A 31 15.84 0.20 9.17
N ASP A 32 17.12 0.48 9.48
CA ASP A 32 18.25 -0.39 9.14
C ASP A 32 18.31 -0.82 7.66
N GLY A 33 17.99 0.10 6.75
CA GLY A 33 18.01 -0.13 5.31
C GLY A 33 16.76 -0.84 4.75
N GLN A 34 15.74 -1.10 5.58
CA GLN A 34 14.48 -1.70 5.17
C GLN A 34 13.27 -0.83 5.54
N TYR A 35 12.23 -0.83 4.73
CA TYR A 35 10.99 -0.15 5.08
C TYR A 35 10.10 -1.03 5.93
N CYS A 36 9.82 -0.60 7.16
CA CYS A 36 8.84 -1.21 8.04
C CYS A 36 7.48 -0.56 7.81
N LEU A 37 6.53 -1.35 7.30
CA LEU A 37 5.15 -0.91 7.03
C LEU A 37 4.26 -1.16 8.25
N ASN A 38 3.46 -0.16 8.62
CA ASN A 38 2.48 -0.27 9.71
C ASN A 38 1.19 0.48 9.34
N GLY A 39 0.06 -0.21 9.41
CA GLY A 39 -1.25 0.32 9.07
C GLY A 39 -2.23 -0.78 8.70
N ALA A 40 -3.38 -0.39 8.15
CA ALA A 40 -4.41 -1.30 7.69
C ALA A 40 -4.99 -0.81 6.36
N LYS A 41 -5.29 -1.77 5.48
CA LYS A 41 -5.95 -1.54 4.19
C LYS A 41 -7.32 -2.21 4.19
N ALA A 42 -8.25 -1.67 3.43
CA ALA A 42 -9.63 -2.13 3.39
C ALA A 42 -10.13 -2.27 1.95
N PHE A 43 -11.01 -3.26 1.72
CA PHE A 43 -11.65 -3.50 0.42
C PHE A 43 -10.67 -3.81 -0.72
N ILE A 44 -9.60 -4.54 -0.40
CA ILE A 44 -8.57 -4.88 -1.38
C ILE A 44 -8.99 -6.11 -2.18
N SER A 45 -9.39 -5.90 -3.42
CA SER A 45 -9.77 -6.98 -4.35
C SER A 45 -8.63 -7.98 -4.53
N GLY A 46 -8.94 -9.26 -4.34
CA GLY A 46 -8.00 -10.38 -4.49
C GLY A 46 -7.00 -10.55 -3.35
N ALA A 47 -7.00 -9.67 -2.33
CA ALA A 47 -6.09 -9.83 -1.18
C ALA A 47 -6.30 -11.21 -0.53
N GLY A 48 -5.18 -11.89 -0.23
CA GLY A 48 -5.15 -13.26 0.26
C GLY A 48 -4.97 -14.33 -0.84
N SER A 49 -5.21 -13.98 -2.11
CA SER A 49 -5.04 -14.88 -3.26
C SER A 49 -4.09 -14.33 -4.34
N THR A 50 -3.42 -13.20 -4.08
CA THR A 50 -2.47 -12.57 -4.99
C THR A 50 -1.02 -12.77 -4.54
N ASP A 51 -0.09 -12.77 -5.50
CA ASP A 51 1.35 -12.99 -5.28
C ASP A 51 2.12 -11.69 -4.97
N LEU A 52 1.44 -10.54 -5.04
CA LEU A 52 2.03 -9.24 -4.83
C LEU A 52 0.97 -8.23 -4.38
N LEU A 53 1.29 -7.47 -3.35
CA LEU A 53 0.52 -6.31 -2.93
C LEU A 53 1.26 -5.03 -3.34
N VAL A 54 0.60 -4.19 -4.13
CA VAL A 54 1.08 -2.82 -4.41
C VAL A 54 0.54 -1.92 -3.31
N VAL A 55 1.33 -1.66 -2.28
CA VAL A 55 0.93 -0.94 -1.07
C VAL A 55 1.27 0.54 -1.15
N MET A 56 0.26 1.38 -1.02
CA MET A 56 0.43 2.83 -0.87
C MET A 56 0.59 3.17 0.60
N ALA A 57 1.76 3.70 0.97
CA ALA A 57 2.08 4.06 2.36
C ALA A 57 2.83 5.38 2.42
N ARG A 58 2.62 6.13 3.50
CA ARG A 58 3.25 7.43 3.74
C ARG A 58 4.68 7.26 4.23
N THR A 59 5.62 7.85 3.50
CA THR A 59 7.05 7.94 3.86
C THR A 59 7.45 9.37 4.23
N GLY A 60 6.75 10.38 3.68
CA GLY A 60 7.04 11.79 3.87
C GLY A 60 5.94 12.56 4.62
N ALA A 61 5.80 13.84 4.24
CA ALA A 61 4.82 14.76 4.80
C ALA A 61 3.37 14.37 4.48
N ASP A 62 2.41 15.12 5.01
CA ASP A 62 0.99 14.93 4.71
C ASP A 62 0.65 15.29 3.24
N GLY A 63 -0.51 14.81 2.77
CA GLY A 63 -0.96 14.98 1.39
C GLY A 63 -0.37 13.96 0.42
N ALA A 64 -0.71 14.12 -0.86
CA ALA A 64 -0.40 13.15 -1.91
C ALA A 64 1.12 12.97 -2.14
N GLY A 65 1.89 14.06 -2.06
CA GLY A 65 3.33 14.05 -2.33
C GLY A 65 4.17 13.27 -1.32
N GLY A 66 3.64 12.94 -0.14
CA GLY A 66 4.33 12.15 0.88
C GLY A 66 4.05 10.64 0.82
N ILE A 67 3.31 10.16 -0.17
CA ILE A 67 2.95 8.75 -0.36
C ILE A 67 3.95 8.10 -1.31
N SER A 68 4.43 6.91 -0.94
CA SER A 68 5.23 6.04 -1.79
C SER A 68 4.49 4.73 -2.07
N ALA A 69 4.82 4.10 -3.20
CA ALA A 69 4.32 2.79 -3.58
C ALA A 69 5.36 1.71 -3.25
N PHE A 70 4.91 0.63 -2.62
CA PHE A 70 5.72 -0.52 -2.24
C PHE A 70 5.22 -1.78 -2.92
N ALA A 71 6.13 -2.59 -3.45
CA ALA A 71 5.84 -3.93 -3.93
C ALA A 71 6.13 -4.91 -2.78
N VAL A 72 5.09 -5.46 -2.18
CA VAL A 72 5.18 -6.40 -1.05
C VAL A 72 4.80 -7.80 -1.55
N PRO A 73 5.73 -8.77 -1.59
CA PRO A 73 5.46 -10.16 -1.98
C PRO A 73 4.50 -10.88 -1.04
#